data_AF-A0A3P5YVF6-F1
#
_entry.id   AF-A0A3P5YVF6-F1
#
_cell.length_a   1.000
_cell.length_b   1.000
_cell.length_c   1.000
_cell.angle_alpha   90.00
_cell.angle_beta   90.00
_cell.angle_gamma   90.00
#
_symmetry.space_group_name_H-M   'P 1'
#
loop_
_entity.id
_entity.type
_entity.pdbx_description
1 polymer ?
#
loop_
_entity_poly.entity_id
_entity_poly.type
_entity_poly.pdbx_seq_one_letter_code
_entity_poly.pdbx_strand_id
1 'polypeptide(L)'
;MELDSDKNLLKTGLVTIATLVIAKLIYSFFTSSSKKKRLPPTLKAWPPLIGNLLRFLKGPIVMLRDEYPKLGSVFTVNLLHKKMTFLIGPEVSAHFFKAPESDLSQQEVYQFNVPTFGPGVVFDVDYTVRQEQFRFFTEALRVN
;
A
#
# COMPACT_ATOMS: atom_id res chain seq x y z
N MET A 1 -35.23 1.00 49.65
CA MET A 1 -33.81 1.28 49.36
C MET A 1 -33.42 0.88 47.93
N GLU A 2 -34.10 -0.10 47.31
CA GLU A 2 -33.82 -0.56 45.93
C GLU A 2 -34.15 0.46 44.83
N LEU A 3 -35.21 1.25 44.99
CA LEU A 3 -35.68 2.20 43.96
C LEU A 3 -34.71 3.33 43.62
N ASP A 4 -33.73 3.61 44.50
CA ASP A 4 -32.73 4.66 44.29
C ASP A 4 -31.50 4.12 43.53
N SER A 5 -31.18 2.84 43.72
CA SER A 5 -30.09 2.15 43.02
C SER A 5 -30.33 2.05 41.51
N ASP A 6 -31.56 1.70 41.10
CA ASP A 6 -31.93 1.58 39.69
C ASP A 6 -31.92 2.93 38.96
N LYS A 7 -32.32 4.00 39.65
CA LYS A 7 -32.29 5.37 39.11
C LYS A 7 -30.85 5.86 38.93
N ASN A 8 -29.95 5.49 39.84
CA ASN A 8 -28.53 5.83 39.74
C ASN A 8 -27.82 5.04 38.64
N LEU A 9 -28.20 3.78 38.41
CA LEU A 9 -27.71 2.96 37.30
C LEU A 9 -28.14 3.54 35.93
N LEU A 10 -29.41 3.92 35.79
CA LEU A 10 -29.94 4.54 34.57
C LEU A 10 -29.29 5.89 34.28
N LYS A 11 -29.09 6.74 35.29
CA LYS A 11 -28.38 8.02 35.14
C LYS A 11 -26.93 7.81 34.72
N THR A 12 -26.24 6.83 35.29
CA THR A 12 -24.85 6.50 34.94
C THR A 12 -24.73 5.97 33.51
N GLY A 13 -25.68 5.13 33.08
CA GLY A 13 -25.79 4.68 31.69
C GLY A 13 -26.01 5.83 30.71
N LEU A 14 -26.89 6.79 31.05
CA LEU A 14 -27.15 7.96 30.21
C LEU A 14 -25.91 8.85 30.05
N VAL A 15 -25.19 9.11 31.16
CA VAL A 15 -23.98 9.94 31.16
C VAL A 15 -22.86 9.28 30.35
N THR A 16 -22.67 7.96 30.49
CA THR A 16 -21.65 7.23 29.72
C THR A 16 -21.94 7.24 28.22
N ILE A 17 -23.19 7.01 27.81
CA ILE A 17 -23.60 7.11 26.39
C ILE A 17 -23.40 8.53 25.87
N ALA A 18 -23.84 9.56 26.61
CA ALA A 18 -23.66 10.96 26.20
C ALA A 18 -22.17 11.30 26.05
N THR A 19 -21.33 10.82 26.97
CA THR A 19 -19.88 11.02 26.92
C THR A 19 -19.26 10.35 25.71
N LEU A 20 -19.66 9.12 25.37
CA LEU A 20 -19.19 8.40 24.16
C LEU A 20 -19.63 9.11 22.87
N VAL A 21 -20.86 9.64 22.84
CA VAL A 21 -21.37 10.40 21.69
C VAL A 21 -20.59 11.70 21.52
N ILE A 22 -20.38 12.46 22.60
CA ILE A 22 -19.59 13.70 22.59
C ILE A 22 -18.14 13.41 22.19
N ALA A 23 -17.51 12.37 22.75
CA ALA A 23 -16.16 11.96 22.38
C ALA A 23 -16.06 11.58 20.89
N LYS A 24 -17.07 10.87 20.35
CA LYS A 24 -17.13 10.52 18.93
C LYS A 24 -17.32 11.76 18.05
N LEU A 25 -18.15 12.73 18.47
CA LEU A 25 -18.36 13.98 17.75
C LEU A 25 -17.11 14.85 17.75
N ILE A 26 -16.44 14.98 18.89
CA ILE A 26 -15.14 15.66 19.05
C ILE A 26 -14.10 14.98 18.16
N TYR A 27 -13.95 13.65 18.26
CA TYR A 27 -13.03 12.89 17.43
C TYR A 27 -13.33 13.09 15.93
N SER A 28 -14.61 13.01 15.53
CA SER A 28 -15.03 13.23 14.15
C SER A 28 -14.75 14.65 13.69
N PHE A 29 -14.94 15.66 14.54
CA PHE A 29 -14.72 17.06 14.20
C PHE A 29 -13.23 17.37 14.03
N PHE A 30 -12.38 16.88 14.95
CA PHE A 30 -10.93 17.03 14.86
C PHE A 30 -10.29 16.18 13.74
N THR A 31 -10.89 15.04 13.38
CA THR A 31 -10.42 14.20 12.27
C THR A 31 -11.05 14.54 10.91
N SER A 32 -12.03 15.47 10.87
CA SER A 32 -12.77 15.86 9.65
C SER A 32 -11.91 16.60 8.62
N SER A 33 -10.72 17.08 9.00
CA SER A 33 -9.84 17.88 8.13
C SER A 33 -8.86 17.07 7.27
N SER A 34 -9.09 15.77 7.07
CA SER A 34 -8.34 15.03 6.05
C SER A 34 -8.91 15.39 4.67
N LYS A 35 -8.28 16.34 3.97
CA LYS A 35 -8.43 16.50 2.50
C LYS A 35 -8.53 15.09 1.91
N LYS A 36 -9.65 14.74 1.25
CA LYS A 36 -9.84 13.42 0.64
C LYS A 36 -8.67 13.18 -0.31
N LYS A 37 -7.65 12.46 0.15
CA LYS A 37 -6.54 12.03 -0.69
C LYS A 37 -7.18 11.20 -1.78
N ARG A 38 -6.96 11.59 -3.05
CA ARG A 38 -7.42 10.84 -4.23
C ARG A 38 -6.56 9.59 -4.36
N LEU A 39 -6.76 8.65 -3.43
CA LEU A 39 -6.05 7.39 -3.41
C LEU A 39 -6.69 6.43 -4.41
N PRO A 40 -5.89 5.55 -5.03
CA PRO A 40 -6.43 4.46 -5.84
C PRO A 40 -7.41 3.60 -5.04
N PRO A 41 -8.43 3.02 -5.70
CA PRO A 41 -9.29 2.03 -5.07
C PRO A 41 -8.44 0.88 -4.51
N THR A 42 -8.73 0.48 -3.27
CA THR A 42 -8.00 -0.60 -2.59
C THR A 42 -8.85 -1.86 -2.52
N LEU A 43 -8.28 -2.99 -2.97
CA LEU A 43 -8.92 -4.30 -2.93
C LEU A 43 -9.12 -4.78 -1.48
N LYS A 44 -10.38 -5.03 -1.15
CA LYS A 44 -10.78 -5.62 0.13
C LYS A 44 -10.89 -7.14 -0.03
N ALA A 45 -10.32 -7.89 0.91
CA ALA A 45 -10.49 -9.35 0.97
C ALA A 45 -10.74 -9.80 2.40
N TRP A 46 -11.38 -10.96 2.51
CA TRP A 46 -11.61 -11.68 3.77
C TRP A 46 -10.82 -13.01 3.73
N PRO A 47 -10.13 -13.39 4.82
CA PRO A 47 -9.95 -12.66 6.08
C PRO A 47 -9.12 -11.37 5.90
N PRO A 48 -9.28 -10.37 6.80
CA PRO A 48 -8.50 -9.13 6.74
C PRO A 48 -7.00 -9.45 6.80
N LEU A 49 -6.16 -8.59 6.22
CA LEU A 49 -4.69 -8.70 6.14
C LEU A 49 -4.15 -9.84 5.25
N ILE A 50 -4.70 -11.05 5.34
CA ILE A 50 -4.15 -12.24 4.66
C ILE A 50 -4.94 -12.69 3.43
N GLY A 51 -6.22 -12.33 3.30
CA GLY A 51 -7.07 -12.80 2.20
C GLY A 51 -6.54 -12.43 0.82
N ASN A 52 -6.00 -11.21 0.68
CA ASN A 52 -5.34 -10.77 -0.55
C ASN A 52 -4.05 -11.57 -0.81
N LEU A 53 -3.22 -11.82 0.23
CA LEU A 53 -2.00 -12.61 0.09
C LEU A 53 -2.32 -14.02 -0.41
N LEU A 54 -3.31 -14.70 0.18
CA LEU A 54 -3.68 -16.06 -0.22
C LEU A 54 -4.15 -16.13 -1.67
N ARG A 55 -4.93 -15.16 -2.12
CA ARG A 55 -5.34 -15.06 -3.52
C ARG A 55 -4.15 -14.79 -4.45
N PHE A 56 -3.25 -13.89 -4.04
CA PHE A 56 -2.05 -13.56 -4.80
C PHE A 56 -1.13 -14.78 -4.94
N LEU A 57 -0.91 -15.54 -3.87
CA LEU A 57 -0.10 -16.77 -3.88
C LEU A 57 -0.70 -17.88 -4.75
N LYS A 58 -2.03 -17.94 -4.87
CA LYS A 58 -2.71 -18.89 -5.77
C LYS A 58 -2.55 -18.55 -7.25
N GLY A 59 -2.21 -17.30 -7.58
CA GLY A 59 -2.05 -16.86 -8.95
C GLY A 59 -2.20 -15.35 -9.08
N PRO A 60 -1.09 -14.58 -9.13
CA PRO A 60 -1.15 -13.13 -9.17
C PRO A 60 -1.82 -12.63 -10.46
N ILE A 61 -1.55 -13.27 -11.60
CA ILE A 61 -2.15 -12.90 -12.88
C ILE A 61 -3.66 -13.15 -12.90
N VAL A 62 -4.13 -14.25 -12.30
CA VAL A 62 -5.57 -14.55 -12.21
C VAL A 62 -6.27 -13.49 -11.38
N MET A 63 -5.72 -13.19 -10.20
CA MET A 63 -6.23 -12.13 -9.34
C MET A 63 -6.30 -10.78 -10.04
N LEU A 64 -5.23 -10.36 -10.73
CA LEU A 64 -5.23 -9.07 -11.44
C LEU A 64 -6.24 -9.04 -12.58
N ARG A 65 -6.38 -10.14 -13.33
CA ARG A 65 -7.38 -10.26 -14.41
C ARG A 65 -8.80 -10.14 -13.87
N ASP A 66 -9.10 -10.69 -12.69
CA ASP A 66 -10.43 -10.64 -12.07
C ASP A 66 -10.78 -9.27 -11.48
N GLU A 67 -9.78 -8.51 -11.04
CA GLU A 67 -9.97 -7.23 -10.34
C GLU A 67 -9.82 -6.02 -11.25
N TYR A 68 -8.99 -6.09 -12.30
CA TYR A 68 -8.77 -5.00 -13.24
C TYR A 68 -10.08 -4.46 -13.86
N PRO A 69 -11.04 -5.29 -14.34
CA PRO A 69 -12.31 -4.79 -14.87
C PRO A 69 -13.19 -4.08 -13.83
N LYS A 70 -12.98 -4.36 -12.53
CA LYS A 70 -13.78 -3.81 -11.42
C LYS A 70 -13.18 -2.55 -10.83
N LEU A 71 -11.85 -2.47 -10.78
CA LEU A 71 -11.10 -1.40 -10.12
C LEU A 71 -10.45 -0.43 -11.11
N GLY A 72 -10.38 -0.78 -12.39
CA GLY A 72 -9.80 0.02 -13.47
C GLY A 72 -8.27 -0.11 -13.55
N SER A 73 -7.66 0.82 -14.26
CA SER A 73 -6.22 0.82 -14.58
C SER A 73 -5.28 1.09 -13.41
N VAL A 74 -5.78 1.69 -12.32
CA VAL A 74 -4.95 2.01 -11.15
C VAL A 74 -5.65 1.56 -9.88
N PHE A 75 -5.10 0.57 -9.18
CA PHE A 75 -5.67 0.06 -7.93
C PHE A 75 -4.62 -0.53 -7.01
N THR A 76 -4.92 -0.57 -5.71
CA THR A 76 -4.00 -1.08 -4.67
C THR A 76 -4.45 -2.43 -4.14
N VAL A 77 -3.51 -3.37 -4.04
CA VAL A 77 -3.65 -4.63 -3.32
C VAL A 77 -2.76 -4.60 -2.09
N ASN A 78 -3.37 -4.79 -0.91
CA ASN A 78 -2.61 -4.92 0.33
C ASN A 78 -2.11 -6.36 0.46
N LEU A 79 -0.79 -6.56 0.40
CA LEU A 79 -0.13 -7.84 0.68
C LEU A 79 0.57 -7.73 2.03
N LEU A 80 -0.08 -8.25 3.08
CA LEU A 80 0.35 -8.06 4.47
C LEU A 80 0.52 -6.56 4.78
N HIS A 81 1.73 -6.15 5.13
CA HIS A 81 2.08 -4.77 5.47
C HIS A 81 2.45 -3.91 4.24
N LYS A 82 2.64 -4.52 3.07
CA LYS A 82 2.99 -3.80 1.83
C LYS A 82 1.73 -3.46 1.04
N LYS A 83 1.68 -2.23 0.53
CA LYS A 83 0.60 -1.74 -0.34
C LYS A 83 1.11 -1.70 -1.78
N MET A 84 0.71 -2.66 -2.60
CA MET A 84 1.13 -2.75 -3.99
C MET A 84 0.10 -2.09 -4.89
N THR A 85 0.48 -1.01 -5.58
CA THR A 85 -0.40 -0.32 -6.53
C THR A 85 -0.07 -0.75 -7.95
N PHE A 86 -1.05 -1.30 -8.65
CA PHE A 86 -0.94 -1.76 -10.03
C PHE A 86 -1.32 -0.62 -10.97
N LEU A 87 -0.51 -0.43 -12.02
CA LEU A 87 -0.75 0.50 -13.12
C LEU A 87 -0.81 -0.33 -14.41
N ILE A 88 -2.02 -0.58 -14.91
CA ILE A 88 -2.28 -1.52 -16.03
C ILE A 88 -2.88 -0.76 -17.21
N GLY A 89 -2.22 -0.84 -18.36
CA GLY A 89 -2.64 -0.20 -19.62
C GLY A 89 -1.65 0.85 -20.11
N PRO A 90 -1.62 1.14 -21.43
CA PRO A 90 -0.69 2.10 -22.01
C PRO A 90 -0.89 3.54 -21.52
N GLU A 91 -2.09 3.89 -21.04
CA GLU A 91 -2.45 5.22 -20.55
C GLU A 91 -1.75 5.56 -19.23
N VAL A 92 -1.41 4.54 -18.43
CA VAL A 92 -0.84 4.70 -17.08
C VAL A 92 0.57 4.15 -16.95
N SER A 93 1.01 3.28 -17.87
CA SER A 93 2.31 2.60 -17.79
C SER A 93 3.51 3.55 -17.78
N ALA A 94 3.39 4.69 -18.48
CA ALA A 94 4.44 5.71 -18.51
C ALA A 94 4.79 6.24 -17.11
N HIS A 95 3.82 6.33 -16.19
CA HIS A 95 4.08 6.73 -14.81
C HIS A 95 4.96 5.74 -14.06
N PHE A 96 4.91 4.45 -14.40
CA PHE A 96 5.76 3.44 -13.79
C PHE A 96 7.15 3.41 -14.44
N PHE A 97 7.21 3.35 -15.76
CA PHE A 97 8.48 3.17 -16.49
C PHE A 97 9.35 4.42 -16.59
N LYS A 98 8.75 5.62 -16.49
CA LYS A 98 9.48 6.90 -16.59
C LYS A 98 9.61 7.63 -15.25
N ALA A 99 9.17 7.02 -14.14
CA ALA A 99 9.37 7.62 -12.83
C ALA A 99 10.87 7.76 -12.53
N PRO A 100 11.28 8.87 -11.89
CA PRO A 100 12.64 8.97 -11.38
C PRO A 100 12.85 7.98 -10.22
N GLU A 101 14.10 7.55 -10.02
CA GLU A 101 14.48 6.62 -8.93
C GLU A 101 14.10 7.18 -7.54
N SER A 102 14.02 8.50 -7.38
CA SER A 102 13.56 9.17 -6.14
C SER A 102 12.10 8.88 -5.80
N ASP A 103 11.27 8.62 -6.81
CA ASP A 103 9.84 8.39 -6.65
C ASP A 103 9.53 6.89 -6.62
N LEU A 104 10.18 6.12 -7.49
CA LEU A 104 10.07 4.66 -7.56
C LEU A 104 11.46 4.02 -7.57
N SER A 105 11.94 3.62 -6.39
CA SER A 105 13.26 2.98 -6.26
C SER A 105 13.23 1.50 -6.63
N GLN A 106 14.09 1.11 -7.56
CA GLN A 106 14.34 -0.30 -7.84
C GLN A 106 15.21 -0.94 -6.76
N GLN A 107 16.08 -0.15 -6.13
CA GLN A 107 17.00 -0.62 -5.10
C GLN A 107 16.26 -1.24 -3.91
N GLU A 108 15.24 -0.54 -3.38
CA GLU A 108 14.45 -1.04 -2.24
C GLU A 108 13.81 -2.41 -2.52
N VAL A 109 13.36 -2.62 -3.77
CA VAL A 109 12.65 -3.84 -4.16
C VAL A 109 13.61 -4.99 -4.47
N TYR A 110 14.77 -4.70 -5.08
CA TYR A 110 15.73 -5.71 -5.54
C TYR A 110 16.89 -5.98 -4.58
N GLN A 111 16.90 -5.36 -3.39
CA GLN A 111 17.95 -5.56 -2.38
C GLN A 111 18.13 -7.03 -1.96
N PHE A 112 17.09 -7.86 -2.09
CA PHE A 112 17.18 -9.30 -1.81
C PHE A 112 18.16 -10.04 -2.75
N ASN A 113 18.60 -9.43 -3.85
CA ASN A 113 19.60 -9.99 -4.75
C ASN A 113 21.05 -9.75 -4.31
N VAL A 114 21.30 -8.85 -3.34
CA VAL A 114 22.66 -8.51 -2.88
C VAL A 114 23.43 -9.75 -2.38
N PRO A 115 22.84 -10.67 -1.60
CA PRO A 115 23.53 -11.90 -1.20
C PRO A 115 23.97 -12.79 -2.37
N THR A 116 23.28 -12.72 -3.51
CA THR A 116 23.57 -13.51 -4.71
C THR A 116 24.64 -12.84 -5.59
N PHE A 117 24.53 -11.53 -5.81
CA PHE A 117 25.46 -10.80 -6.69
C PHE A 117 26.72 -10.29 -5.98
N GLY A 118 26.68 -10.19 -4.66
CA GLY A 118 27.73 -9.61 -3.85
C GLY A 118 27.52 -8.10 -3.59
N PRO A 119 28.23 -7.55 -2.59
CA PRO A 119 28.18 -6.13 -2.27
C PRO A 119 28.90 -5.28 -3.33
N GLY A 120 28.58 -3.99 -3.38
CA GLY A 120 29.23 -3.01 -4.26
C GLY A 120 28.82 -3.09 -5.74
N VAL A 121 27.78 -3.86 -6.07
CA VAL A 121 27.28 -4.00 -7.45
C VAL A 121 25.76 -3.86 -7.54
N VAL A 122 25.31 -3.31 -8.66
CA VAL A 122 23.91 -3.17 -9.09
C VAL A 122 23.00 -2.55 -8.02
N PHE A 123 22.36 -3.37 -7.19
CA PHE A 123 21.38 -2.94 -6.18
C PHE A 123 22.02 -2.61 -4.82
N ASP A 124 23.33 -2.79 -4.66
CA ASP A 124 24.07 -2.41 -3.44
C ASP A 124 24.83 -1.08 -3.58
N VAL A 125 24.58 -0.32 -4.64
CA VAL A 125 25.24 0.98 -4.90
C VAL A 125 24.23 2.06 -5.21
N ASP A 126 24.67 3.31 -5.02
CA ASP A 126 23.92 4.51 -5.39
C ASP A 126 23.52 4.48 -6.87
N TYR A 127 22.39 5.12 -7.18
CA TYR A 127 21.84 5.15 -8.53
C TYR A 127 22.85 5.62 -9.59
N THR A 128 23.66 6.63 -9.30
CA THR A 128 24.68 7.16 -10.22
C THR A 128 25.77 6.13 -10.55
N VAL A 129 26.25 5.40 -9.54
CA VAL A 129 27.23 4.31 -9.72
C VAL A 129 26.62 3.16 -10.49
N ARG A 130 25.35 2.81 -10.19
CA ARG A 130 24.60 1.78 -10.92
C ARG A 130 24.47 2.12 -12.41
N GLN A 131 24.21 3.38 -12.76
CA GLN A 131 24.15 3.81 -14.16
C GLN A 131 25.48 3.60 -14.90
N GLU A 132 26.61 3.88 -14.26
CA GLU A 132 27.93 3.59 -14.85
C GLU A 132 28.16 2.09 -15.05
N GLN A 133 27.77 1.25 -14.07
CA GLN A 133 27.84 -0.20 -14.21
C GLN A 133 26.98 -0.72 -15.37
N PHE A 134 25.77 -0.19 -15.55
CA PHE A 134 24.90 -0.54 -16.68
C PHE A 134 25.45 -0.04 -18.02
N ARG A 135 26.13 1.11 -18.04
CA ARG A 135 26.81 1.61 -19.24
C ARG A 135 27.88 0.61 -19.68
N PHE A 136 28.76 0.17 -18.77
CA PHE A 136 29.77 -0.85 -19.08
C PHE A 136 29.15 -2.14 -19.63
N PHE A 137 28.09 -2.63 -18.99
CA PHE A 137 27.38 -3.83 -19.43
C PHE A 137 26.77 -3.67 -20.82
N THR A 138 26.14 -2.53 -21.09
CA THR A 138 25.48 -2.24 -22.37
C THR A 138 26.49 -2.13 -23.50
N GLU A 139 27.63 -1.49 -23.29
CA GLU A 139 28.71 -1.43 -24.28
C GLU A 139 29.23 -2.81 -24.65
N ALA A 140 29.35 -3.72 -23.67
CA ALA A 140 29.79 -5.10 -23.92
C ALA A 140 28.78 -5.94 -24.71
N LEU A 141 27.50 -5.56 -24.71
CA LEU A 141 26.42 -6.27 -25.42
C LEU A 141 26.09 -5.70 -26.80
N ARG A 142 26.74 -4.60 -27.22
CA ARG A 142 26.58 -4.09 -28.57
C ARG A 142 27.28 -5.01 -29.56
N VAL A 143 26.54 -5.42 -30.58
CA VAL A 143 27.13 -6.09 -31.75
C VAL A 143 27.78 -5.01 -32.59
N ASN A 144 29.09 -5.14 -32.84
CA ASN A 144 29.84 -4.26 -33.73
C ASN A 144 29.31 -4.31 -35.16
#